data_AF-A0A350J7R5-F1
#
_entry.id   AF-A0A350J7R5-F1
#
_cell.length_a   1.000
_cell.length_b   1.000
_cell.length_c   1.000
_cell.angle_alpha   90.00
_cell.angle_beta   90.00
_cell.angle_gamma   90.00
#
_symmetry.space_group_name_H-M   'P 1'
#
loop_
_entity.id
_entity.type
_entity.pdbx_description
1 polymer ?
#
loop_
_entity_poly.entity_id
_entity_poly.type
_entity_poly.pdbx_seq_one_letter_code
_entity_poly.pdbx_strand_id
1 'polypeptide(L)'
;MRGLHTPVSELRKSVFVEVARIAYESENVKDDLEALPYKISPEETPKFGDNIYQERAISAERARLAMGLSLRPQNLPVHITAGLDQSSIDEVYYEPPLMQVIPSACAKCEDNVYEVSNLCRNCLSHNCVEVCPVGAVSMVDGHSQIDKEKC
;
A
#
# COMPACT_ATOMS: atom_id res chain seq x y z
N MET A 1 -7.01 13.47 1.16
CA MET A 1 -7.60 12.78 2.33
C MET A 1 -8.54 13.75 3.04
N ARG A 2 -9.82 13.38 3.22
CA ARG A 2 -10.88 14.26 3.77
C ARG A 2 -10.77 14.49 5.28
N GLY A 3 -9.63 14.97 5.79
CA GLY A 3 -9.46 15.37 7.20
C GLY A 3 -9.59 14.27 8.27
N LEU A 4 -9.95 13.04 7.91
CA LEU A 4 -10.10 11.92 8.83
C LEU A 4 -8.75 11.45 9.35
N HIS A 5 -8.65 11.27 10.67
CA HIS A 5 -7.52 10.64 11.31
C HIS A 5 -7.67 9.12 11.22
N THR A 6 -6.83 8.52 10.38
CA THR A 6 -6.73 7.07 10.15
C THR A 6 -5.29 6.62 10.37
N PRO A 7 -5.04 5.32 10.64
CA PRO A 7 -3.69 4.76 10.76
C PRO A 7 -2.79 5.11 9.57
N VAL A 8 -3.33 5.07 8.35
CA VAL A 8 -2.60 5.45 7.12
C VAL A 8 -2.20 6.93 7.12
N SER A 9 -3.09 7.80 7.58
CA SER A 9 -2.83 9.24 7.68
C SER A 9 -1.79 9.55 8.76
N GLU A 10 -1.82 8.82 9.88
CA GLU A 10 -0.88 8.95 10.98
C GLU A 10 0.51 8.52 10.52
N LEU A 11 0.65 7.30 9.99
CA LEU A 11 1.90 6.80 9.45
C LEU A 11 2.50 7.74 8.41
N ARG A 12 1.68 8.27 7.48
CA ARG A 12 2.16 9.24 6.48
C ARG A 12 2.72 10.51 7.14
N LYS A 13 2.02 11.07 8.11
CA LYS A 13 2.47 12.27 8.83
C LYS A 13 3.74 11.99 9.62
N SER A 14 3.81 10.87 10.33
CA SER A 14 4.98 10.47 11.12
C SER A 14 6.23 10.32 10.25
N VAL A 15 6.12 9.65 9.09
CA VAL A 15 7.24 9.56 8.13
C VAL A 15 7.66 10.94 7.65
N PHE A 16 6.74 11.79 7.21
CA PHE A 16 7.10 13.12 6.69
C PHE A 16 7.69 14.05 7.76
N VAL A 17 7.16 14.01 8.98
CA VAL A 17 7.69 14.79 10.10
C VAL A 17 9.11 14.34 10.42
N GLU A 18 9.35 13.03 10.48
CA GLU A 18 10.68 12.52 10.84
C GLU A 18 11.70 12.76 9.72
N VAL A 19 11.32 12.57 8.45
CA VAL A 19 12.20 12.92 7.31
C VAL A 19 12.53 14.42 7.32
N ALA A 20 11.55 15.29 7.54
CA ALA A 20 11.79 16.73 7.64
C ALA A 20 12.71 17.06 8.83
N ARG A 21 12.48 16.45 9.99
CA ARG A 21 13.32 16.64 11.18
C ARG A 21 14.77 16.23 10.91
N ILE A 22 14.99 15.07 10.31
CA ILE A 22 16.33 14.59 9.95
C ILE A 22 16.99 15.58 8.97
N ALA A 23 16.26 16.08 7.97
CA ALA A 23 16.81 17.02 7.01
C ALA A 23 17.27 18.36 7.63
N TYR A 24 16.61 18.84 8.69
CA TYR A 24 16.94 20.11 9.34
C TYR A 24 17.88 19.99 10.54
N GLU A 25 17.82 18.89 11.29
CA GLU A 25 18.47 18.77 12.61
C GLU A 25 19.59 17.73 12.64
N SER A 26 19.67 16.80 11.68
CA SER A 26 20.64 15.70 11.74
C SER A 26 22.04 16.11 11.29
N GLU A 27 23.05 15.70 12.06
CA GLU A 27 24.46 15.76 11.67
C GLU A 27 24.87 14.56 10.79
N ASN A 28 24.16 13.42 10.92
CA ASN A 28 24.42 12.19 10.19
C ASN A 28 23.14 11.63 9.58
N VAL A 29 22.75 12.26 8.47
CA VAL A 29 21.49 11.98 7.74
C VAL A 29 21.37 10.51 7.35
N LYS A 30 22.47 9.85 6.96
CA LYS A 30 22.41 8.46 6.48
C LYS A 30 22.00 7.51 7.60
N ASP A 31 22.68 7.58 8.75
CA ASP A 31 22.39 6.67 9.86
C ASP A 31 21.01 6.95 10.49
N ASP A 32 20.62 8.23 10.58
CA ASP A 32 19.30 8.62 11.10
C ASP A 32 18.15 8.13 10.22
N LEU A 33 18.32 8.13 8.88
CA LEU A 33 17.34 7.58 7.95
C LEU A 33 17.23 6.06 8.04
N GLU A 34 18.35 5.34 8.24
CA GLU A 34 18.31 3.89 8.46
C GLU A 34 17.60 3.54 9.78
N ALA A 35 17.72 4.39 10.80
CA ALA A 35 17.06 4.22 12.10
C ALA A 35 15.58 4.64 12.12
N LEU A 36 15.12 5.42 11.13
CA LEU A 36 13.77 5.99 11.09
C LEU A 36 12.63 4.98 11.31
N PRO A 37 12.63 3.76 10.72
CA PRO A 37 11.56 2.79 10.95
C PRO A 37 11.40 2.40 12.43
N TYR A 38 12.50 2.41 13.18
CA TYR A 38 12.51 2.12 14.61
C TYR A 38 12.05 3.31 15.45
N LYS A 39 12.22 4.54 14.96
CA LYS A 39 11.64 5.74 15.61
C LYS A 39 10.12 5.79 15.45
N ILE A 40 9.61 5.39 14.27
CA ILE A 40 8.16 5.32 14.01
C ILE A 40 7.50 4.21 14.82
N SER A 41 8.13 3.03 14.83
CA SER A 41 7.61 1.82 15.49
C SER A 41 8.64 1.29 16.51
N PRO A 42 8.78 1.99 17.66
CA PRO A 42 9.83 1.70 18.66
C PRO A 42 9.53 0.45 19.50
N GLU A 43 8.27 0.14 19.70
CA GLU A 43 7.83 -1.01 20.49
C GLU A 43 8.00 -2.32 19.70
N GLU A 44 7.98 -3.45 20.41
CA GLU A 44 7.96 -4.78 19.78
C GLU A 44 6.55 -5.17 19.28
N THR A 45 5.53 -4.42 19.70
CA THR A 45 4.15 -4.56 19.23
C THR A 45 3.87 -3.64 18.04
N PRO A 46 3.23 -4.14 16.96
CA PRO A 46 2.88 -3.32 15.81
C PRO A 46 1.81 -2.29 16.17
N LYS A 47 1.89 -1.09 15.59
CA LYS A 47 0.94 0.00 15.82
C LYS A 47 -0.13 0.11 14.74
N PHE A 48 0.22 -0.21 13.49
CA PHE A 48 -0.62 0.04 12.32
C PHE A 48 -1.18 -1.23 11.66
N GLY A 49 -0.63 -2.40 11.97
CA GLY A 49 -1.06 -3.68 11.44
C GLY A 49 -0.72 -4.84 12.37
N ASP A 50 -0.50 -6.03 11.81
CA ASP A 50 -0.37 -7.26 12.60
C ASP A 50 1.09 -7.72 12.79
N ASN A 51 2.03 -7.13 12.04
CA ASN A 51 3.43 -7.56 12.03
C ASN A 51 4.39 -6.37 12.07
N ILE A 52 5.20 -6.30 13.13
CA ILE A 52 6.18 -5.23 13.35
C ILE A 52 7.27 -5.19 12.27
N TYR A 53 7.70 -6.34 11.75
CA TYR A 53 8.70 -6.41 10.68
C TYR A 53 8.15 -5.83 9.38
N GLN A 54 6.90 -6.15 9.06
CA GLN A 54 6.22 -5.60 7.89
C GLN A 54 6.00 -4.09 8.04
N GLU A 55 5.59 -3.64 9.23
CA GLU A 55 5.39 -2.21 9.53
C GLU A 55 6.68 -1.40 9.36
N ARG A 56 7.81 -1.91 9.89
CA ARG A 56 9.13 -1.28 9.72
C ARG A 56 9.59 -1.31 8.26
N ALA A 57 9.36 -2.41 7.55
CA ALA A 57 9.67 -2.48 6.12
C ALA A 57 8.86 -1.50 5.28
N ILE A 58 7.56 -1.35 5.55
CA ILE A 58 6.70 -0.37 4.88
C ILE A 58 7.15 1.06 5.20
N SER A 59 7.50 1.33 6.47
CA SER A 59 8.01 2.63 6.90
C SER A 59 9.33 2.99 6.22
N ALA A 60 10.23 2.03 6.04
CA ALA A 60 11.48 2.19 5.31
C ALA A 60 11.26 2.57 3.83
N GLU A 61 10.38 1.84 3.13
CA GLU A 61 10.06 2.16 1.73
C GLU A 61 9.35 3.52 1.60
N ARG A 62 8.47 3.85 2.56
CA ARG A 62 7.82 5.17 2.61
C ARG A 62 8.82 6.31 2.83
N ALA A 63 9.86 6.10 3.64
CA ALA A 63 10.92 7.08 3.83
C ALA A 63 11.68 7.34 2.53
N ARG A 64 12.02 6.29 1.76
CA ARG A 64 12.62 6.44 0.41
C ARG A 64 11.73 7.27 -0.51
N LEU A 65 10.46 6.91 -0.63
CA LEU A 65 9.53 7.64 -1.48
C LEU A 65 9.35 9.09 -1.04
N ALA A 66 9.38 9.36 0.27
CA ALA A 66 9.31 10.73 0.81
C ALA A 66 10.52 11.58 0.40
N MET A 67 11.69 10.96 0.21
CA MET A 67 12.91 11.61 -0.30
C MET A 67 12.99 11.65 -1.83
N GLY A 68 11.95 11.17 -2.54
CA GLY A 68 11.95 11.11 -4.00
C GLY A 68 12.77 9.95 -4.59
N LEU A 69 13.19 8.99 -3.76
CA LEU A 69 13.91 7.79 -4.20
C LEU A 69 12.94 6.67 -4.60
N SER A 70 13.28 5.90 -5.64
CA SER A 70 12.53 4.71 -6.06
C SER A 70 12.65 3.55 -5.06
N LEU A 71 11.66 2.66 -5.03
CA LEU A 71 11.63 1.49 -4.13
C LEU A 71 12.85 0.59 -4.29
N ARG A 72 13.20 -0.12 -3.21
CA ARG A 72 14.31 -1.08 -3.25
C ARG A 72 13.92 -2.39 -3.94
N PRO A 73 14.86 -3.03 -4.66
CA PRO A 73 14.66 -4.39 -5.16
C PRO A 73 14.50 -5.36 -3.98
N GLN A 74 13.44 -6.17 -4.01
CA GLN A 74 13.09 -7.08 -2.90
C GLN A 74 14.03 -8.29 -2.78
N ASN A 75 14.84 -8.56 -3.80
CA ASN A 75 15.76 -9.69 -3.88
C ASN A 75 17.21 -9.34 -3.53
N LEU A 76 17.49 -8.10 -3.08
CA LEU A 76 18.83 -7.63 -2.77
C LEU A 76 18.87 -6.88 -1.44
N PRO A 77 19.93 -7.04 -0.63
CA PRO A 77 20.10 -6.29 0.61
C PRO A 77 20.60 -4.88 0.29
N VAL A 78 19.67 -3.95 0.09
CA VAL A 78 19.96 -2.54 -0.23
C VAL A 78 19.59 -1.64 0.95
N HIS A 79 20.44 -0.68 1.27
CA HIS A 79 20.20 0.33 2.30
C HIS A 79 19.08 1.31 1.90
N ILE A 80 18.36 1.86 2.86
CA ILE A 80 17.32 2.88 2.64
C ILE A 80 17.93 4.10 1.94
N THR A 81 19.15 4.45 2.32
CA THR A 81 19.93 5.62 1.85
C THR A 81 20.65 5.41 0.51
N ALA A 82 20.55 4.23 -0.11
CA ALA A 82 21.22 3.95 -1.37
C ALA A 82 20.74 4.89 -2.49
N GLY A 83 21.66 5.61 -3.13
CA GLY A 83 21.32 6.58 -4.18
C GLY A 83 20.91 7.97 -3.69
N LEU A 84 20.94 8.23 -2.37
CA LEU A 84 20.62 9.55 -1.81
C LEU A 84 21.53 10.66 -2.37
N ASP A 85 22.82 10.37 -2.54
CA ASP A 85 23.79 11.32 -3.10
C ASP A 85 23.48 11.65 -4.58
N GLN A 86 22.91 10.70 -5.33
CA GLN A 86 22.54 10.86 -6.74
C GLN A 86 21.24 11.65 -6.91
N SER A 87 20.33 11.56 -5.93
CA SER A 87 19.10 12.37 -5.90
C SER A 87 19.32 13.80 -5.39
N SER A 88 20.50 14.09 -4.83
CA SER A 88 20.83 15.39 -4.25
C SER A 88 21.40 16.35 -5.30
N ILE A 89 20.72 16.46 -6.44
CA ILE A 89 21.12 17.30 -7.58
C ILE A 89 20.04 18.36 -7.87
N ASP A 90 20.47 19.51 -8.38
CA ASP A 90 19.58 20.67 -8.61
C ASP A 90 18.51 20.40 -9.68
N GLU A 91 18.83 19.54 -10.67
CA GLU A 91 17.93 19.16 -11.76
C GLU A 91 17.72 17.65 -11.78
N VAL A 92 16.57 17.21 -11.25
CA VAL A 92 16.15 15.80 -11.34
C VAL A 92 15.22 15.65 -12.54
N TYR A 93 15.68 14.94 -13.57
CA TYR A 93 14.82 14.51 -14.67
C TYR A 93 13.89 13.39 -14.22
N TYR A 94 12.70 13.36 -14.81
CA TYR A 94 11.68 12.36 -14.48
C TYR A 94 12.17 10.93 -14.75
N GLU A 95 12.13 10.09 -13.71
CA GLU A 95 12.36 8.64 -13.80
C GLU A 95 11.02 7.89 -13.65
N PRO A 96 10.60 7.11 -14.66
CA PRO A 96 9.43 6.25 -14.54
C PRO A 96 9.64 5.14 -13.48
N PRO A 97 8.59 4.75 -12.73
CA PRO A 97 7.20 5.24 -12.77
C PRO A 97 6.91 6.36 -11.75
N LEU A 98 5.97 7.28 -12.07
CA LEU A 98 5.52 8.35 -11.16
C LEU A 98 4.82 7.80 -9.90
N MET A 99 4.10 6.68 -10.07
CA MET A 99 3.36 6.02 -9.02
C MET A 99 4.00 4.66 -8.75
N GLN A 100 4.36 4.43 -7.50
CA GLN A 100 4.97 3.19 -7.04
C GLN A 100 4.09 2.55 -5.98
N VAL A 101 3.94 1.23 -6.07
CA VAL A 101 3.19 0.42 -5.10
C VAL A 101 4.21 -0.33 -4.26
N ILE A 102 4.17 -0.13 -2.94
CA ILE A 102 5.01 -0.87 -1.99
C ILE A 102 4.46 -2.30 -1.92
N PRO A 103 5.17 -3.34 -2.41
CA PRO A 103 4.62 -4.69 -2.48
C PRO A 103 4.28 -5.27 -1.11
N SER A 104 5.09 -4.97 -0.09
CA SER A 104 4.85 -5.41 1.29
C SER A 104 3.64 -4.73 1.94
N ALA A 105 3.13 -3.62 1.40
CA ALA A 105 1.92 -2.96 1.87
C ALA A 105 0.66 -3.36 1.09
N CYS A 106 0.83 -4.00 -0.08
CA CYS A 106 -0.28 -4.34 -0.96
C CYS A 106 -0.95 -5.64 -0.48
N ALA A 107 -2.26 -5.59 -0.24
CA ALA A 107 -3.07 -6.76 0.10
C ALA A 107 -3.48 -7.60 -1.13
N LYS A 108 -3.07 -7.19 -2.35
CA LYS A 108 -3.47 -7.80 -3.63
C LYS A 108 -4.98 -8.07 -3.67
N CYS A 109 -5.77 -7.03 -3.37
CA CYS A 109 -7.22 -7.12 -3.49
C CYS A 109 -7.59 -7.63 -4.88
N GLU A 110 -8.55 -8.55 -4.94
CA GLU A 110 -9.04 -9.08 -6.21
C GLU A 110 -9.63 -7.94 -7.04
N ASP A 111 -9.28 -7.89 -8.32
CA ASP A 111 -9.81 -6.88 -9.24
C ASP A 111 -11.16 -7.34 -9.82
N ASN A 112 -12.09 -6.40 -10.01
CA ASN A 112 -13.38 -6.62 -10.68
C ASN A 112 -14.26 -7.76 -10.13
N VAL A 113 -14.22 -8.00 -8.82
CA VAL A 113 -15.03 -9.04 -8.20
C VAL A 113 -16.47 -8.57 -7.99
N TYR A 114 -17.40 -9.35 -8.52
CA TYR A 114 -18.83 -9.23 -8.24
C TYR A 114 -19.24 -10.32 -7.25
N GLU A 115 -19.90 -9.92 -6.17
CA GLU A 115 -20.42 -10.85 -5.18
C GLU A 115 -21.92 -10.63 -5.01
N VAL A 116 -22.67 -11.74 -4.97
CA VAL A 116 -24.10 -11.68 -4.71
C VAL A 116 -24.30 -11.38 -3.23
N SER A 117 -24.89 -10.23 -2.94
CA SER A 117 -25.23 -9.87 -1.56
C SER A 117 -26.28 -10.81 -0.96
N ASN A 118 -26.29 -10.89 0.37
CA ASN A 118 -27.34 -11.57 1.14
C ASN A 118 -28.76 -10.98 0.95
N LEU A 119 -28.90 -9.89 0.18
CA LEU A 119 -30.18 -9.28 -0.18
C LEU A 119 -30.82 -9.91 -1.41
N CYS A 120 -30.19 -10.87 -2.09
CA CYS A 120 -30.79 -11.56 -3.23
C CYS A 120 -32.13 -12.19 -2.83
N ARG A 121 -33.20 -11.88 -3.59
CA ARG A 121 -34.59 -12.26 -3.27
C ARG A 121 -35.21 -13.30 -4.20
N ASN A 122 -34.44 -13.91 -5.09
CA ASN A 122 -34.99 -14.79 -6.12
C ASN A 122 -36.09 -14.11 -6.96
N CYS A 123 -35.84 -12.89 -7.44
CA CYS A 123 -36.84 -12.13 -8.17
C CYS A 123 -37.35 -12.95 -9.38
N LEU A 124 -38.66 -12.99 -9.60
CA LEU A 124 -39.29 -13.71 -10.72
C LEU A 124 -38.69 -13.39 -12.10
N SER A 125 -38.12 -12.20 -12.30
CA SER A 125 -37.54 -11.82 -13.58
C SER A 125 -36.18 -12.44 -13.87
N HIS A 126 -35.44 -12.87 -12.84
CA HIS A 126 -34.06 -13.39 -12.94
C HIS A 126 -33.14 -12.59 -13.88
N ASN A 127 -33.32 -11.26 -13.98
CA ASN A 127 -32.55 -10.43 -14.92
C ASN A 127 -31.04 -10.60 -14.78
N CYS A 128 -30.53 -10.84 -13.57
CA CYS A 128 -29.09 -11.07 -13.34
C CYS A 128 -28.53 -12.30 -14.08
N VAL A 129 -29.36 -13.32 -14.34
CA VAL A 129 -28.99 -14.50 -15.11
C VAL A 129 -29.10 -14.19 -16.61
N GLU A 130 -30.23 -13.65 -17.04
CA GLU A 130 -30.54 -13.43 -18.46
C GLU A 130 -29.61 -12.42 -19.16
N VAL A 131 -29.15 -11.40 -18.44
CA VAL A 131 -28.27 -10.37 -19.03
C VAL A 131 -26.80 -10.73 -18.98
N CYS A 132 -26.41 -11.83 -18.32
CA CYS A 132 -25.00 -12.19 -18.17
C CYS A 132 -24.41 -12.63 -19.52
N PRO A 133 -23.48 -11.87 -20.12
CA PRO A 133 -22.98 -12.15 -21.47
C PRO A 133 -22.13 -13.42 -21.56
N VAL A 134 -21.53 -13.82 -20.42
CA VAL A 134 -20.63 -14.98 -20.31
C VAL A 134 -21.30 -16.18 -19.64
N GLY A 135 -22.57 -16.06 -19.24
CA GLY A 135 -23.31 -17.14 -18.59
C GLY A 135 -22.72 -17.58 -17.23
N ALA A 136 -22.07 -16.65 -16.50
CA ALA A 136 -21.44 -16.93 -15.22
C ALA A 136 -22.42 -16.94 -14.03
N VAL A 137 -23.66 -16.50 -14.20
CA VAL A 137 -24.65 -16.42 -13.11
C VAL A 137 -25.63 -17.60 -13.18
N SER A 138 -25.83 -18.30 -12.07
CA SER A 138 -26.81 -19.38 -11.93
C SER A 138 -27.63 -19.23 -10.65
N MET A 139 -28.73 -19.97 -10.52
CA MET A 139 -29.58 -19.97 -9.31
C MET A 139 -29.33 -21.23 -8.50
N VAL A 140 -28.85 -21.09 -7.26
CA VAL A 140 -28.54 -22.18 -6.32
C VAL A 140 -29.21 -21.86 -4.98
N ASP A 141 -29.95 -22.83 -4.43
CA ASP A 141 -30.68 -22.69 -3.16
C ASP A 141 -31.58 -21.44 -3.07
N GLY A 142 -32.16 -21.03 -4.20
CA GLY A 142 -33.02 -19.85 -4.28
C GLY A 142 -32.27 -18.52 -4.30
N HIS A 143 -30.95 -18.51 -4.37
CA HIS A 143 -30.14 -17.30 -4.53
C HIS A 143 -29.32 -17.36 -5.83
N SER A 144 -29.00 -16.19 -6.38
CA SER A 144 -28.05 -16.14 -7.49
C SER A 144 -26.65 -16.44 -6.98
N GLN A 145 -25.88 -17.20 -7.76
CA GLN A 145 -24.48 -17.50 -7.51
C GLN A 145 -23.68 -17.16 -8.78
N ILE A 146 -22.54 -16.49 -8.60
CA ILE A 146 -21.62 -16.13 -9.68
C ILE A 146 -20.47 -17.13 -9.67
N ASP A 147 -20.22 -17.75 -10.81
CA ASP A 147 -19.03 -18.55 -11.09
C ASP A 147 -17.86 -17.61 -11.38
N LYS A 148 -16.96 -17.44 -10.39
CA LYS A 148 -15.83 -16.50 -10.46
C LYS A 148 -14.80 -16.87 -11.53
N GLU A 149 -14.73 -18.13 -12.00
CA GLU A 149 -13.79 -18.51 -13.04
C GLU A 149 -14.28 -18.13 -14.45
N LYS A 150 -15.62 -18.00 -14.61
CA LYS A 150 -16.23 -17.59 -15.89
C LYS A 150 -16.50 -16.09 -15.99
N CYS A 151 -16.63 -15.42 -14.85
CA CYS A 151 -17.05 -14.01 -14.76
C CYS A 151 -15.93 -13.03 -15.11
#